data_AF-M3Z3N5-F1
#
_entry.id   AF-M3Z3N5-F1
#
_cell.length_a   1.000
_cell.length_b   1.000
_cell.length_c   1.000
_cell.angle_alpha   90.00
_cell.angle_beta   90.00
_cell.angle_gamma   90.00
#
_symmetry.space_group_name_H-M   'P 1'
#
loop_
_entity.id
_entity.type
_entity.pdbx_description
1 polymer ?
#
loop_
_entity_poly.entity_id
_entity_poly.type
_entity_poly.pdbx_seq_one_letter_code
_entity_poly.pdbx_strand_id
1 'polypeptide(L)'
;MEKTSTGAFPSTMNSSEKQETVCIFGTGDFGRSLALRMLQCDYSIVFGSRNPQKSSLLPNGAAVLSYLEAAQKSDIIILAVHREHYDFLKELTEVLKGKILVDISNNLKIDQYLESNAEYLAQLLPGAHVVKAFNTISAWALQSGALDANRQVFVCGNDSKAKQRVMDVVRTLGLTPLDQGSLLAAKEIENYPLQLFPMWKLPFYLSAILCVFFFCYCVIRDVLYPYANGNQDSTFRLAISIPNRIFPIAALTLLALVYLPGVIAAILQLYRGTKYRRFPDWLDQWMLCRKQLGLVALGFAFLHVLYTLVIPIRYYVRWTLKNRTITQALAKTDDPFSTTTAWLNDSYIALGILGFFLFVLLGITSLPSVSNMVNWREFRFVQSKLGYLTLILCTAHTMVYGGKKFLSPSSLRWYLPSAYVIALIIPCTVLVIKFILILPCIDKTLTRIRQGWERTSKPTSNGQYLKQNSI
;
A
#
# COMPACT_ATOMS: atom_id res chain seq x y z
N MET A 1 47.90 -3.78 14.55
CA MET A 1 47.76 -3.30 13.16
C MET A 1 46.55 -4.05 12.61
N GLU A 2 45.43 -3.44 12.23
CA GLU A 2 45.19 -2.09 11.71
C GLU A 2 43.72 -1.73 12.00
N LYS A 3 43.48 -0.52 12.49
CA LYS A 3 42.16 0.08 12.68
C LYS A 3 41.71 0.62 11.32
N THR A 4 40.55 0.22 10.81
CA THR A 4 39.89 0.92 9.70
C THR A 4 38.71 1.73 10.23
N SER A 5 39.05 2.88 10.80
CA SER A 5 38.16 4.02 10.89
C SER A 5 38.20 4.79 9.56
N THR A 6 37.05 5.02 8.93
CA THR A 6 36.63 6.32 8.36
C THR A 6 35.41 6.13 7.45
N GLY A 7 34.24 6.45 7.98
CA GLY A 7 33.05 6.81 7.20
C GLY A 7 32.63 8.20 7.64
N ALA A 8 33.38 9.22 7.23
CA ALA A 8 33.09 10.61 7.53
C ALA A 8 31.83 11.04 6.79
N PHE A 9 30.88 11.62 7.53
CA PHE A 9 29.73 12.31 6.97
C PHE A 9 30.19 13.54 6.18
N PRO A 10 29.46 13.98 5.14
CA PRO A 10 29.78 15.21 4.43
C PRO A 10 29.62 16.38 5.40
N SER A 11 30.75 16.98 5.81
CA SER A 11 30.81 18.23 6.54
C SER A 11 30.15 19.32 5.69
N THR A 12 28.94 19.72 6.07
CA THR A 12 28.25 20.86 5.45
C THR A 12 28.47 22.07 6.34
N MET A 13 29.13 23.08 5.75
CA MET A 13 29.26 24.48 6.17
C MET A 13 29.68 24.76 7.63
N ASN A 14 30.92 25.23 7.77
CA ASN A 14 31.37 26.03 8.91
C ASN A 14 30.48 27.28 9.05
N SER A 15 29.50 27.27 9.94
CA SER A 15 29.01 28.48 10.60
C SER A 15 29.44 28.42 12.07
N SER A 16 30.38 29.27 12.46
CA SER A 16 30.83 29.46 13.84
C SER A 16 29.79 30.21 14.71
N GLU A 17 28.50 30.00 14.44
CA GLU A 17 27.41 30.50 15.28
C GLU A 17 26.85 29.32 16.07
N LYS A 18 26.96 29.42 17.40
CA LYS A 18 26.34 28.46 18.31
C LYS A 18 24.85 28.40 17.99
N GLN A 19 24.35 27.22 17.61
CA GLN A 19 22.97 27.06 17.17
C GLN A 19 21.99 27.43 18.29
N GLU A 20 20.78 27.85 17.90
CA GLU A 20 19.75 28.38 18.81
C GLU A 20 19.52 27.49 20.04
N THR A 21 19.17 28.09 21.18
CA THR A 21 18.77 27.30 22.35
C THR A 21 17.40 26.67 22.10
N VAL A 22 17.25 25.36 22.30
CA VAL A 22 15.97 24.64 22.22
C VAL A 22 15.58 24.13 23.60
N CYS A 23 14.34 24.40 24.02
CA CYS A 23 13.80 23.88 25.26
C CYS A 23 13.03 22.57 25.02
N ILE A 24 13.19 21.58 25.89
CA ILE A 24 12.43 20.34 25.86
C ILE A 24 11.70 20.16 27.19
N PHE A 25 10.38 20.17 27.14
CA PHE A 25 9.54 19.85 28.29
C PHE A 25 9.38 18.33 28.41
N GLY A 26 9.78 17.79 29.56
CA GLY A 26 9.75 16.35 29.81
C GLY A 26 11.10 15.68 29.59
N THR A 27 11.53 14.93 30.61
CA THR A 27 12.83 14.25 30.68
C THR A 27 12.71 12.73 30.46
N GLY A 28 11.67 12.30 29.74
CA GLY A 28 11.41 10.89 29.40
C GLY A 28 12.23 10.41 28.19
N ASP A 29 11.95 9.20 27.72
CA ASP A 29 12.77 8.51 26.70
C ASP A 29 12.89 9.29 25.39
N PHE A 30 11.78 9.81 24.87
CA PHE A 30 11.82 10.60 23.64
C PHE A 30 12.56 11.92 23.83
N GLY A 31 12.30 12.65 24.91
CA GLY A 31 12.98 13.90 25.24
C GLY A 31 14.50 13.73 25.35
N ARG A 32 14.95 12.66 26.01
CA ARG A 32 16.38 12.29 26.09
C ARG A 32 17.00 12.00 24.73
N SER A 33 16.31 11.19 23.94
CA SER A 33 16.79 10.76 22.62
C SER A 33 16.92 11.95 21.66
N LEU A 34 15.92 12.83 21.66
CA LEU A 34 15.92 14.04 20.85
C LEU A 34 17.00 15.01 21.31
N ALA A 35 17.14 15.23 22.62
CA ALA A 35 18.18 16.10 23.16
C ALA A 35 19.59 15.61 22.83
N LEU A 36 19.86 14.31 22.99
CA LEU A 36 21.16 13.74 22.63
C LEU A 36 21.47 13.97 21.15
N ARG A 37 20.48 13.78 20.28
CA ARG A 37 20.63 14.04 18.84
C ARG A 37 20.85 15.52 18.54
N MET A 38 20.14 16.42 19.22
CA MET A 38 20.31 17.86 19.06
C MET A 38 21.68 18.36 19.56
N LEU A 39 22.18 17.81 20.67
CA LEU A 39 23.53 18.11 21.18
C LEU A 39 24.63 17.66 20.21
N GLN A 40 24.44 16.54 19.51
CA GLN A 40 25.36 16.09 18.44
C GLN A 40 25.34 17.01 17.21
N CYS A 41 24.32 17.86 17.09
CA CYS A 41 24.16 18.86 16.04
C CYS A 41 24.34 20.28 16.60
N ASP A 42 25.16 20.45 17.65
CA ASP A 42 25.57 21.75 18.23
C ASP A 42 24.46 22.68 18.74
N TYR A 43 23.24 22.17 18.97
CA TYR A 43 22.18 22.92 19.67
C TYR A 43 22.46 23.00 21.17
N SER A 44 22.13 24.15 21.78
CA SER A 44 22.10 24.28 23.24
C SER A 44 20.76 23.80 23.79
N ILE A 45 20.74 22.80 24.67
CA ILE A 45 19.50 22.19 25.17
C ILE A 45 19.24 22.57 26.63
N VAL A 46 17.98 22.97 26.89
CA VAL A 46 17.46 23.21 28.25
C VAL A 46 16.23 22.35 28.48
N PHE A 47 16.30 21.45 29.45
CA PHE A 47 15.16 20.64 29.87
C PHE A 47 14.28 21.38 30.88
N GLY A 48 12.97 21.31 30.69
CA GLY A 48 11.96 21.61 31.71
C GLY A 48 11.50 20.31 32.38
N SER A 49 11.62 20.23 33.70
CA SER A 49 11.23 19.05 34.49
C SER A 49 10.47 19.44 35.76
N ARG A 50 9.54 18.59 36.20
CA ARG A 50 8.87 18.68 37.51
C ARG A 50 9.86 18.62 38.68
N ASN A 51 10.95 17.86 38.51
CA ASN A 51 11.98 17.72 39.53
C ASN A 51 13.36 17.89 38.89
N PRO A 52 13.89 19.13 38.80
CA PRO A 52 15.15 19.40 38.13
C PRO A 52 16.36 18.78 38.86
N GLN A 53 16.23 18.45 40.15
CA GLN A 53 17.27 17.81 40.94
C GLN A 53 17.51 16.33 40.56
N LYS A 54 16.54 15.68 39.90
CA LYS A 54 16.63 14.28 39.44
C LYS A 54 17.01 14.22 37.95
N SER A 55 18.30 14.35 37.65
CA SER A 55 18.84 14.48 36.29
C SER A 55 19.84 13.38 35.87
N SER A 56 20.00 12.31 36.65
CA SER A 56 21.09 11.31 36.49
C SER A 56 21.16 10.58 35.15
N LEU A 57 20.07 10.54 34.38
CA LEU A 57 19.98 9.83 33.09
C LEU A 57 19.95 10.79 31.88
N LEU A 58 20.25 12.08 32.09
CA LEU A 58 20.23 13.09 31.04
C LEU A 58 21.61 13.27 30.40
N PRO A 59 21.67 13.67 29.12
CA PRO A 59 22.94 13.86 28.44
C PRO A 59 23.76 14.99 29.07
N ASN A 60 25.08 14.79 29.16
CA ASN A 60 26.03 15.80 29.59
C ASN A 60 25.97 17.00 28.64
N GLY A 61 25.92 18.22 29.20
CA GLY A 61 25.86 19.47 28.42
C GLY A 61 24.46 20.08 28.26
N ALA A 62 23.39 19.42 28.75
CA ALA A 62 22.06 20.01 28.84
C ALA A 62 21.76 20.51 30.27
N ALA A 63 21.24 21.73 30.39
CA ALA A 63 20.76 22.24 31.68
C ALA A 63 19.37 21.70 31.99
N VAL A 64 19.03 21.53 33.27
CA VAL A 64 17.71 21.05 33.71
C VAL A 64 17.15 22.06 34.70
N LEU A 65 16.03 22.67 34.35
CA LEU A 65 15.39 23.74 35.11
C LEU A 65 13.92 23.38 35.40
N SER A 66 13.26 24.22 36.20
CA SER A 66 11.80 24.19 36.30
C SER A 66 11.16 24.53 34.94
N TYR A 67 9.90 24.15 34.71
CA TYR A 67 9.22 24.45 33.45
C TYR A 67 9.18 25.96 33.14
N LEU A 68 8.94 26.79 34.16
CA LEU A 68 8.89 28.24 34.03
C LEU A 68 10.24 28.82 33.58
N GLU A 69 11.31 28.47 34.27
CA GLU A 69 12.66 28.96 33.96
C GLU A 69 13.16 28.43 32.61
N ALA A 70 12.86 27.17 32.28
CA ALA A 70 13.24 26.57 31.00
C ALA A 70 12.57 27.28 29.82
N ALA A 71 11.27 27.60 29.94
CA ALA A 71 10.52 28.31 28.88
C ALA A 71 11.06 29.71 28.60
N GLN A 72 11.64 30.39 29.59
CA GLN A 72 12.23 31.72 29.41
C GLN A 72 13.53 31.69 28.58
N LYS A 73 14.21 30.54 28.48
CA LYS A 73 15.53 30.41 27.85
C LYS A 73 15.48 30.15 26.33
N SER A 74 14.32 29.87 25.76
CA SER A 74 14.18 29.50 24.35
C SER A 74 12.89 30.03 23.74
N ASP A 75 12.89 30.22 22.42
CA ASP A 75 11.68 30.50 21.63
C ASP A 75 11.01 29.22 21.11
N ILE A 76 11.74 28.10 21.04
CA ILE A 76 11.25 26.81 20.54
C ILE A 76 11.18 25.84 21.72
N ILE A 77 9.98 25.43 22.06
CA ILE A 77 9.71 24.52 23.17
C ILE A 77 9.09 23.25 22.61
N ILE A 78 9.78 22.12 22.78
CA ILE A 78 9.32 20.81 22.34
C ILE A 78 8.64 20.10 23.50
N LEU A 79 7.37 19.74 23.31
CA LEU A 79 6.55 19.15 24.36
C LEU A 79 6.64 17.63 24.34
N ALA A 80 7.67 17.08 25.00
CA ALA A 80 7.87 15.63 25.17
C ALA A 80 7.08 15.07 26.37
N VAL A 81 5.77 15.37 26.40
CA VAL A 81 4.83 14.97 27.45
C VAL A 81 3.57 14.39 26.78
N HIS A 82 2.91 13.43 27.44
CA HIS A 82 1.64 12.89 26.95
C HIS A 82 0.47 13.85 27.17
N ARG A 83 -0.53 13.79 26.28
CA ARG A 83 -1.70 14.69 26.29
C ARG A 83 -2.42 14.77 27.64
N GLU A 84 -2.52 13.65 28.35
CA GLU A 84 -3.18 13.54 29.66
C GLU A 84 -2.56 14.46 30.72
N HIS A 85 -1.33 14.94 30.48
CA HIS A 85 -0.60 15.80 31.39
C HIS A 85 -0.39 17.21 30.83
N TYR A 86 -1.21 17.68 29.89
CA TYR A 86 -1.07 19.04 29.34
C TYR A 86 -1.53 20.13 30.31
N ASP A 87 -2.29 19.79 31.36
CA ASP A 87 -2.92 20.77 32.25
C ASP A 87 -1.96 21.75 32.94
N PHE A 88 -0.72 21.32 33.28
CA PHE A 88 0.26 22.22 33.91
C PHE A 88 0.66 23.40 33.01
N LEU A 89 0.44 23.30 31.70
CA LEU A 89 0.74 24.37 30.76
C LEU A 89 -0.15 25.60 30.96
N LYS A 90 -1.35 25.43 31.55
CA LYS A 90 -2.27 26.55 31.86
C LYS A 90 -1.60 27.57 32.79
N GLU A 91 -0.78 27.10 33.73
CA GLU A 91 -0.03 27.94 34.67
C GLU A 91 1.12 28.71 33.99
N LEU A 92 1.53 28.29 32.79
CA LEU A 92 2.65 28.86 32.04
C LEU A 92 2.19 29.76 30.87
N THR A 93 0.89 30.00 30.74
CA THR A 93 0.29 30.69 29.58
C THR A 93 0.98 32.01 29.23
N GLU A 94 1.27 32.86 30.23
CA GLU A 94 1.91 34.16 30.00
C GLU A 94 3.34 34.03 29.47
N VAL A 95 4.11 33.04 29.95
CA VAL A 95 5.51 32.83 29.52
C VAL A 95 5.59 32.16 28.15
N LEU A 96 4.58 31.38 27.79
CA LEU A 96 4.49 30.68 26.50
C LEU A 96 3.94 31.56 25.36
N LYS A 97 3.51 32.79 25.66
CA LYS A 97 2.97 33.72 24.67
C LYS A 97 4.03 34.09 23.62
N GLY A 98 3.68 33.95 22.35
CA GLY A 98 4.54 34.18 21.18
C GLY A 98 5.60 33.10 20.94
N LYS A 99 5.69 32.07 21.79
CA LYS A 99 6.64 30.96 21.65
C LYS A 99 6.15 29.94 20.63
N ILE A 100 7.07 29.17 20.08
CA ILE A 100 6.79 28.04 19.19
C ILE A 100 6.69 26.78 20.06
N LEU A 101 5.51 26.16 20.08
CA LEU A 101 5.29 24.90 20.78
C LEU A 101 5.22 23.76 19.79
N VAL A 102 6.17 22.84 19.89
CA VAL A 102 6.22 21.66 19.02
C VAL A 102 5.53 20.50 19.73
N ASP A 103 4.33 20.14 19.26
CA ASP A 103 3.61 18.95 19.70
C ASP A 103 4.16 17.71 18.99
N ILE A 104 4.65 16.75 19.77
CA ILE A 104 5.24 15.50 19.28
C ILE A 104 4.43 14.26 19.71
N SER A 105 3.26 14.47 20.30
CA SER A 105 2.51 13.42 20.98
C SER A 105 1.84 12.45 20.00
N ASN A 106 1.63 11.21 20.44
CA ASN A 106 0.77 10.24 19.76
C ASN A 106 -0.26 9.69 20.76
N ASN A 107 -1.46 9.38 20.27
CA ASN A 107 -2.48 8.70 21.07
C ASN A 107 -2.23 7.19 21.12
N LEU A 108 -2.89 6.47 22.03
CA LEU A 108 -2.75 5.02 22.12
C LEU A 108 -3.59 4.29 21.06
N LYS A 109 -4.68 4.91 20.61
CA LYS A 109 -5.59 4.39 19.60
C LYS A 109 -6.09 5.51 18.69
N ILE A 110 -6.44 5.12 17.45
CA ILE A 110 -7.11 6.01 16.50
C ILE A 110 -8.44 6.48 17.11
N ASP A 111 -8.75 7.76 16.92
CA ASP A 111 -9.98 8.41 17.40
C ASP A 111 -10.23 8.28 18.92
N GLN A 112 -9.15 8.27 19.72
CA GLN A 112 -9.25 8.34 21.18
C GLN A 112 -9.88 9.66 21.67
N TYR A 113 -9.57 10.77 21.00
CA TYR A 113 -10.10 12.11 21.26
C TYR A 113 -10.71 12.66 19.97
N LEU A 114 -11.66 13.61 20.09
CA LEU A 114 -12.37 14.19 18.95
C LEU A 114 -11.41 15.02 18.09
N GLU A 115 -10.84 16.07 18.66
CA GLU A 115 -9.78 16.90 18.07
C GLU A 115 -8.39 16.24 18.18
N SER A 116 -7.45 16.70 17.36
CA SER A 116 -6.03 16.29 17.47
C SER A 116 -5.38 16.86 18.73
N ASN A 117 -4.24 16.30 19.14
CA ASN A 117 -3.50 16.77 20.31
C ASN A 117 -2.93 18.17 20.08
N ALA A 118 -2.48 18.45 18.86
CA ALA A 118 -1.99 19.77 18.50
C ALA A 118 -3.10 20.84 18.48
N GLU A 119 -4.32 20.50 18.04
CA GLU A 119 -5.47 21.42 18.11
C GLU A 119 -5.90 21.69 19.55
N TYR A 120 -5.95 20.66 20.40
CA TYR A 120 -6.21 20.81 21.83
C TYR A 120 -5.16 21.70 22.50
N LEU A 121 -3.87 21.50 22.18
CA LEU A 121 -2.79 22.34 22.68
C LEU A 121 -2.93 23.80 22.24
N ALA A 122 -3.37 24.04 21.00
CA ALA A 122 -3.60 25.40 20.50
C ALA A 122 -4.79 26.08 21.19
N GLN A 123 -5.84 25.33 21.54
CA GLN A 123 -6.97 25.85 22.33
C GLN A 123 -6.55 26.15 23.77
N LEU A 124 -5.68 25.31 24.34
CA LEU A 124 -5.14 25.47 25.69
C LEU A 124 -4.26 26.72 25.81
N LEU A 125 -3.50 27.03 24.76
CA LEU A 125 -2.51 28.12 24.73
C LEU A 125 -2.67 28.98 23.46
N PRO A 126 -3.73 29.82 23.38
CA PRO A 126 -4.05 30.56 22.16
C PRO A 126 -3.00 31.61 21.78
N GLY A 127 -2.14 32.02 22.73
CA GLY A 127 -1.04 32.95 22.49
C GLY A 127 0.22 32.33 21.90
N ALA A 128 0.31 31.00 21.79
CA ALA A 128 1.48 30.30 21.30
C ALA A 128 1.29 29.78 19.86
N HIS A 129 2.39 29.62 19.13
CA HIS A 129 2.39 29.05 17.79
C HIS A 129 2.61 27.54 17.84
N VAL A 130 1.51 26.77 17.75
CA VAL A 130 1.59 25.30 17.77
C VAL A 130 2.00 24.74 16.40
N VAL A 131 2.99 23.85 16.42
CA VAL A 131 3.47 23.08 15.26
C VAL A 131 3.48 21.59 15.61
N LYS A 132 2.87 20.75 14.77
CA LYS A 132 2.99 19.30 14.89
C LYS A 132 4.24 18.83 14.18
N ALA A 133 5.12 18.08 14.86
CA ALA A 133 6.29 17.45 14.24
C ALA A 133 6.78 16.24 15.03
N PHE A 134 7.77 15.51 14.51
CA PHE A 134 8.53 14.43 15.16
C PHE A 134 7.74 13.19 15.65
N ASN A 135 6.41 13.17 15.56
CA ASN A 135 5.61 12.04 16.06
C ASN A 135 5.75 10.76 15.20
N THR A 136 6.33 10.85 13.99
CA THR A 136 6.56 9.72 13.07
C THR A 136 7.91 9.02 13.26
N ILE A 137 8.82 9.61 14.03
CA ILE A 137 10.13 9.01 14.34
C ILE A 137 10.09 8.36 15.72
N SER A 138 10.79 7.24 15.89
CA SER A 138 10.91 6.59 17.19
C SER A 138 12.11 7.14 17.97
N ALA A 139 12.03 7.10 19.30
CA ALA A 139 13.13 7.47 20.18
C ALA A 139 14.41 6.67 19.86
N TRP A 140 14.26 5.37 19.57
CA TRP A 140 15.37 4.50 19.20
C TRP A 140 16.04 4.92 17.88
N ALA A 141 15.27 5.29 16.85
CA ALA A 141 15.82 5.73 15.57
C ALA A 141 16.65 7.03 15.68
N LEU A 142 16.31 7.91 16.63
CA LEU A 142 17.10 9.10 16.94
C LEU A 142 18.45 8.75 17.57
N GLN A 143 18.52 7.68 18.39
CA GLN A 143 19.74 7.26 19.07
C GLN A 143 20.68 6.45 18.17
N SER A 144 20.14 5.52 17.38
CA SER A 144 20.94 4.63 16.54
C SER A 144 21.54 5.30 15.30
N GLY A 145 21.16 6.56 15.04
CA GLY A 145 21.29 7.19 13.73
C GLY A 145 20.25 6.61 12.77
N ALA A 146 19.60 7.45 11.98
CA ALA A 146 18.49 7.09 11.08
C ALA A 146 18.95 6.24 9.87
N LEU A 147 19.66 5.15 10.12
CA LEU A 147 20.31 4.28 9.14
C LEU A 147 19.29 3.39 8.41
N ASP A 148 18.21 2.96 9.08
CA ASP A 148 17.26 1.98 8.53
C ASP A 148 15.77 2.41 8.56
N ALA A 149 15.45 3.62 9.06
CA ALA A 149 14.07 4.08 9.26
C ALA A 149 13.69 5.26 8.36
N ASN A 150 12.38 5.47 8.21
CA ASN A 150 11.81 6.62 7.50
C ASN A 150 12.39 7.93 8.06
N ARG A 151 13.15 8.67 7.25
CA ARG A 151 13.73 9.97 7.62
C ARG A 151 12.73 11.12 7.50
N GLN A 152 11.52 10.83 7.02
CA GLN A 152 10.50 11.85 6.82
C GLN A 152 9.83 12.22 8.14
N VAL A 153 9.81 13.52 8.41
CA VAL A 153 9.05 14.12 9.52
C VAL A 153 7.95 14.96 8.90
N PHE A 154 6.69 14.60 9.16
CA PHE A 154 5.57 15.43 8.76
C PHE A 154 5.49 16.65 9.67
N VAL A 155 5.34 17.83 9.07
CA VAL A 155 5.26 19.09 9.78
C VAL A 155 3.98 19.82 9.36
N CYS A 156 3.17 20.27 10.31
CA CYS A 156 2.02 21.14 10.02
C CYS A 156 1.83 22.19 11.12
N GLY A 157 1.21 23.32 10.77
CA GLY A 157 0.98 24.43 11.68
C GLY A 157 0.40 25.64 10.95
N ASN A 158 -0.27 26.52 11.70
CA ASN A 158 -0.96 27.68 11.12
C ASN A 158 -0.03 28.88 10.88
N ASP A 159 1.03 29.02 11.68
CA ASP A 159 2.03 30.07 11.47
C ASP A 159 3.18 29.56 10.58
N SER A 160 3.38 30.24 9.45
CA SER A 160 4.38 29.82 8.45
C SER A 160 5.81 30.04 8.92
N LYS A 161 6.09 31.08 9.71
CA LYS A 161 7.44 31.38 10.23
C LYS A 161 7.86 30.35 11.27
N ALA A 162 6.97 30.05 12.22
CA ALA A 162 7.16 29.02 13.23
C ALA A 162 7.39 27.65 12.59
N LYS A 163 6.57 27.32 11.58
CA LYS A 163 6.72 26.06 10.84
C LYS A 163 8.06 25.97 10.12
N GLN A 164 8.52 27.03 9.45
CA GLN A 164 9.84 27.03 8.81
C GLN A 164 10.99 26.84 9.81
N ARG A 165 10.98 27.54 10.96
CA ARG A 165 11.99 27.33 12.02
C ARG A 165 12.03 25.87 12.50
N VAL A 166 10.86 25.25 12.69
CA VAL A 166 10.80 23.82 13.08
C VAL A 166 11.32 22.92 11.94
N MET A 167 11.01 23.22 10.69
CA MET A 167 11.55 22.47 9.54
C MET A 167 13.08 22.59 9.43
N ASP A 168 13.65 23.75 9.76
CA ASP A 168 15.11 23.94 9.80
C ASP A 168 15.75 23.06 10.89
N VAL A 169 15.16 23.00 12.08
CA VAL A 169 15.58 22.06 13.13
C VAL A 169 15.54 20.62 12.63
N VAL A 170 14.47 20.21 11.93
CA VAL A 170 14.37 18.86 11.33
C VAL A 170 15.52 18.60 10.34
N ARG A 171 15.83 19.56 9.46
CA ARG A 171 16.93 19.44 8.49
C ARG A 171 18.29 19.28 9.17
N THR A 172 18.58 20.11 10.17
CA THR A 172 19.84 20.07 10.92
C THR A 172 20.06 18.72 11.61
N LEU A 173 18.99 18.07 12.08
CA LEU A 173 19.07 16.73 12.66
C LEU A 173 19.36 15.61 11.64
N GLY A 174 19.45 15.94 10.34
CA GLY A 174 19.66 15.00 9.24
C GLY A 174 18.37 14.30 8.78
N LEU A 175 17.21 14.88 9.11
CA LEU A 175 15.89 14.36 8.74
C LEU A 175 15.30 15.18 7.57
N THR A 176 14.26 14.66 6.92
CA THR A 176 13.60 15.29 5.78
C THR A 176 12.23 15.83 6.19
N PRO A 177 12.06 17.15 6.39
CA PRO A 177 10.74 17.69 6.72
C PRO A 177 9.83 17.65 5.49
N LEU A 178 8.57 17.30 5.72
CA LEU A 178 7.50 17.36 4.73
C LEU A 178 6.36 18.23 5.26
N ASP A 179 6.15 19.40 4.65
CA ASP A 179 5.08 20.32 5.02
C ASP A 179 3.71 19.76 4.57
N GLN A 180 2.82 19.51 5.53
CA GLN A 180 1.45 19.03 5.33
C GLN A 180 0.40 20.15 5.40
N GLY A 181 0.84 21.41 5.46
CA GLY A 181 -0.04 22.57 5.45
C GLY A 181 -0.41 23.07 6.85
N SER A 182 -1.70 23.34 7.05
CA SER A 182 -2.26 23.93 8.28
C SER A 182 -2.38 22.92 9.42
N LEU A 183 -2.71 23.40 10.62
CA LEU A 183 -2.88 22.54 11.81
C LEU A 183 -3.98 21.49 11.66
N LEU A 184 -4.93 21.67 10.72
CA LEU A 184 -5.98 20.69 10.42
C LEU A 184 -5.42 19.33 9.96
N ALA A 185 -4.20 19.30 9.39
CA ALA A 185 -3.54 18.07 8.99
C ALA A 185 -3.01 17.25 10.19
N ALA A 186 -2.95 17.82 11.40
CA ALA A 186 -2.40 17.16 12.58
C ALA A 186 -3.13 15.87 12.93
N LYS A 187 -4.45 15.81 12.72
CA LYS A 187 -5.25 14.60 12.97
C LYS A 187 -4.77 13.41 12.13
N GLU A 188 -4.52 13.63 10.84
CA GLU A 188 -4.02 12.57 9.95
C GLU A 188 -2.58 12.17 10.31
N ILE A 189 -1.74 13.14 10.66
CA ILE A 189 -0.35 12.92 11.08
C ILE A 189 -0.29 12.09 12.38
N GLU A 190 -1.18 12.32 13.34
CA GLU A 190 -1.28 11.54 14.59
C GLU A 190 -1.75 10.11 14.35
N ASN A 191 -2.65 9.92 13.38
CA ASN A 191 -3.16 8.61 13.03
C ASN A 191 -2.13 7.77 12.23
N TYR A 192 -1.21 8.41 11.51
CA TYR A 192 -0.24 7.75 10.64
C TYR A 192 0.59 6.64 11.34
N PRO A 193 1.27 6.88 12.48
CA PRO A 193 2.07 5.85 13.16
C PRO A 193 1.22 4.72 13.79
N LEU A 194 -0.08 4.92 13.98
CA LEU A 194 -0.98 3.94 14.60
C LEU A 194 -1.53 2.93 13.59
N GLN A 195 -1.39 3.19 12.30
CA GLN A 195 -1.92 2.34 11.25
C GLN A 195 -0.90 1.30 10.80
N LEU A 196 -1.30 0.02 10.85
CA LEU A 196 -0.54 -1.08 10.25
C LEU A 196 -1.20 -1.53 8.94
N PHE A 197 -0.59 -1.15 7.81
CA PHE A 197 -1.00 -1.50 6.45
C PHE A 197 -2.53 -1.43 6.18
N PRO A 198 -3.20 -0.28 6.42
CA PRO A 198 -4.67 -0.18 6.38
C PRO A 198 -5.26 -0.58 5.02
N MET A 199 -4.64 -0.11 3.93
CA MET A 199 -5.07 -0.38 2.56
C MET A 199 -4.77 -1.81 2.08
N TRP A 200 -3.98 -2.59 2.83
CA TRP A 200 -3.62 -3.96 2.47
C TRP A 200 -4.51 -5.01 3.14
N LYS A 201 -5.29 -4.62 4.16
CA LYS A 201 -6.18 -5.54 4.88
C LYS A 201 -7.12 -6.27 3.93
N LEU A 202 -7.86 -5.55 3.08
CA LEU A 202 -8.80 -6.14 2.12
C LEU A 202 -8.10 -7.08 1.12
N PRO A 203 -7.03 -6.68 0.41
CA PRO A 203 -6.26 -7.58 -0.44
C PRO A 203 -5.76 -8.84 0.27
N PHE A 204 -5.25 -8.72 1.49
CA PHE A 204 -4.77 -9.86 2.26
C PHE A 204 -5.89 -10.81 2.67
N TYR A 205 -6.98 -10.32 3.27
CA TYR A 205 -8.11 -11.16 3.62
C TYR A 205 -8.72 -11.86 2.40
N LEU A 206 -8.91 -11.11 1.31
CA LEU A 206 -9.44 -11.66 0.06
C LEU A 206 -8.54 -12.76 -0.50
N SER A 207 -7.22 -12.52 -0.55
CA SER A 207 -6.26 -13.50 -1.03
C SER A 207 -6.17 -14.74 -0.14
N ALA A 208 -6.24 -14.58 1.18
CA ALA A 208 -6.23 -15.69 2.13
C ALA A 208 -7.46 -16.58 1.97
N ILE A 209 -8.66 -15.99 1.91
CA ILE A 209 -9.92 -16.72 1.67
C ILE A 209 -9.85 -17.48 0.34
N LEU A 210 -9.38 -16.82 -0.72
CA LEU A 210 -9.24 -17.42 -2.04
C LEU A 210 -8.27 -18.61 -2.04
N CYS A 211 -7.11 -18.45 -1.40
CA CYS A 211 -6.10 -19.50 -1.28
C CYS A 211 -6.60 -20.70 -0.48
N VAL A 212 -7.26 -20.48 0.66
CA VAL A 212 -7.85 -21.56 1.49
C VAL A 212 -8.91 -22.31 0.71
N PHE A 213 -9.83 -21.58 0.04
CA PHE A 213 -10.86 -22.20 -0.78
C PHE A 213 -10.26 -23.09 -1.88
N PHE A 214 -9.33 -22.57 -2.68
CA PHE A 214 -8.71 -23.34 -3.75
C PHE A 214 -7.77 -24.44 -3.24
N PHE A 215 -7.19 -24.29 -2.05
CA PHE A 215 -6.46 -25.36 -1.38
C PHE A 215 -7.38 -26.54 -1.07
N CYS A 216 -8.47 -26.32 -0.34
CA CYS A 216 -9.46 -27.36 -0.05
C CYS A 216 -9.98 -28.00 -1.35
N TYR A 217 -10.32 -27.18 -2.35
CA TYR A 217 -10.78 -27.64 -3.66
C TYR A 217 -9.77 -28.56 -4.36
N CYS A 218 -8.49 -28.18 -4.37
CA CYS A 218 -7.43 -28.99 -4.98
C CYS A 218 -7.12 -30.25 -4.17
N VAL A 219 -7.16 -30.20 -2.83
CA VAL A 219 -6.96 -31.37 -1.96
C VAL A 219 -8.05 -32.42 -2.22
N ILE A 220 -9.31 -32.00 -2.29
CA ILE A 220 -10.43 -32.90 -2.60
C ILE A 220 -10.19 -33.61 -3.95
N ARG A 221 -9.80 -32.87 -4.99
CA ARG A 221 -9.65 -33.42 -6.35
C ARG A 221 -8.36 -34.22 -6.57
N ASP A 222 -7.23 -33.76 -6.03
CA ASP A 222 -5.90 -34.28 -6.37
C ASP A 222 -5.33 -35.23 -5.31
N VAL A 223 -5.92 -35.29 -4.11
CA VAL A 223 -5.48 -36.17 -3.00
C VAL A 223 -6.61 -37.09 -2.54
N LEU A 224 -7.77 -36.55 -2.16
CA LEU A 224 -8.86 -37.37 -1.60
C LEU A 224 -9.53 -38.26 -2.66
N TYR A 225 -9.78 -37.74 -3.87
CA TYR A 225 -10.38 -38.55 -4.94
C TYR A 225 -9.50 -39.76 -5.32
N PRO A 226 -8.18 -39.62 -5.62
CA PRO A 226 -7.33 -40.78 -5.93
C PRO A 226 -7.22 -41.78 -4.78
N TYR A 227 -7.25 -41.29 -3.53
CA TYR A 227 -7.25 -42.14 -2.36
C TYR A 227 -8.55 -42.95 -2.26
N ALA A 228 -9.71 -42.29 -2.34
CA ALA A 228 -11.02 -42.95 -2.21
C ALA A 228 -11.34 -43.94 -3.34
N ASN A 229 -10.96 -43.62 -4.58
CA ASN A 229 -11.32 -44.46 -5.74
C ASN A 229 -10.25 -45.49 -6.11
N GLY A 230 -9.00 -45.35 -5.64
CA GLY A 230 -7.89 -46.17 -6.10
C GLY A 230 -6.83 -46.49 -5.05
N ASN A 231 -7.04 -46.13 -3.77
CA ASN A 231 -6.10 -46.31 -2.67
C ASN A 231 -4.67 -45.81 -2.98
N GLN A 232 -4.54 -44.76 -3.79
CA GLN A 232 -3.24 -44.19 -4.17
C GLN A 232 -2.87 -43.04 -3.22
N ASP A 233 -1.70 -43.13 -2.58
CA ASP A 233 -1.15 -42.00 -1.84
C ASP A 233 -0.62 -40.92 -2.79
N SER A 234 -1.24 -39.75 -2.74
CA SER A 234 -0.86 -38.56 -3.52
C SER A 234 -0.61 -37.34 -2.62
N THR A 235 -0.41 -37.54 -1.32
CA THR A 235 -0.23 -36.46 -0.32
C THR A 235 0.98 -35.57 -0.60
N PHE A 236 2.04 -36.11 -1.21
CA PHE A 236 3.23 -35.34 -1.64
C PHE A 236 2.91 -34.14 -2.56
N ARG A 237 1.73 -34.15 -3.22
CA ARG A 237 1.27 -33.04 -4.08
C ARG A 237 1.04 -31.75 -3.30
N LEU A 238 0.80 -31.83 -1.99
CA LEU A 238 0.58 -30.68 -1.10
C LEU A 238 1.76 -29.71 -1.09
N ALA A 239 2.99 -30.20 -1.24
CA ALA A 239 4.18 -29.36 -1.10
C ALA A 239 4.41 -28.39 -2.27
N ILE A 240 4.24 -28.85 -3.52
CA ILE A 240 4.57 -28.05 -4.71
C ILE A 240 3.46 -28.08 -5.76
N SER A 241 2.86 -29.24 -6.03
CA SER A 241 1.88 -29.36 -7.11
C SER A 241 0.60 -28.57 -6.83
N ILE A 242 0.09 -28.63 -5.60
CA ILE A 242 -1.13 -27.92 -5.19
C ILE A 242 -0.89 -26.41 -5.09
N PRO A 243 0.17 -25.91 -4.41
CA PRO A 243 0.52 -24.49 -4.45
C PRO A 243 0.68 -23.94 -5.87
N ASN A 244 1.30 -24.71 -6.79
CA ASN A 244 1.43 -24.30 -8.20
C ASN A 244 0.12 -24.36 -9.02
N ARG A 245 -1.00 -24.74 -8.40
CA ARG A 245 -2.35 -24.52 -8.94
C ARG A 245 -3.02 -23.32 -8.28
N ILE A 246 -2.82 -23.13 -6.97
CA ILE A 246 -3.46 -22.06 -6.20
C ILE A 246 -2.90 -20.69 -6.57
N PHE A 247 -1.56 -20.55 -6.60
CA PHE A 247 -0.91 -19.27 -6.84
C PHE A 247 -1.26 -18.64 -8.20
N PRO A 248 -1.22 -19.34 -9.35
CA PRO A 248 -1.65 -18.73 -10.62
C PRO A 248 -3.13 -18.36 -10.62
N ILE A 249 -4.00 -19.17 -9.98
CA ILE A 249 -5.43 -18.87 -9.87
C ILE A 249 -5.66 -17.62 -9.03
N ALA A 250 -5.00 -17.50 -7.88
CA ALA A 250 -5.07 -16.33 -7.03
C ALA A 250 -4.55 -15.07 -7.76
N ALA A 251 -3.40 -15.18 -8.43
CA ALA A 251 -2.83 -14.10 -9.22
C ALA A 251 -3.79 -13.60 -10.31
N LEU A 252 -4.32 -14.52 -11.13
CA LEU A 252 -5.22 -14.17 -12.23
C LEU A 252 -6.54 -13.58 -11.73
N THR A 253 -7.11 -14.14 -10.66
CA THR A 253 -8.35 -13.65 -10.06
C THR A 253 -8.17 -12.25 -9.49
N LEU A 254 -7.13 -12.03 -8.68
CA LEU A 254 -6.85 -10.73 -8.08
C LEU A 254 -6.52 -9.68 -9.16
N LEU A 255 -5.77 -10.06 -10.21
CA LEU A 255 -5.52 -9.18 -11.35
C LEU A 255 -6.83 -8.76 -12.05
N ALA A 256 -7.77 -9.69 -12.24
CA ALA A 256 -9.08 -9.36 -12.82
C ALA A 256 -9.88 -8.41 -11.90
N LEU A 257 -9.80 -8.60 -10.57
CA LEU A 257 -10.43 -7.73 -9.58
C LEU A 257 -9.81 -6.32 -9.48
N VAL A 258 -8.62 -6.10 -10.04
CA VAL A 258 -8.06 -4.73 -10.22
C VAL A 258 -8.86 -3.95 -11.26
N TYR A 259 -9.29 -4.60 -12.35
CA TYR A 259 -9.94 -3.96 -13.48
C TYR A 259 -11.47 -3.96 -13.41
N LEU A 260 -12.06 -4.90 -12.69
CA LEU A 260 -13.52 -5.03 -12.52
C LEU A 260 -14.20 -3.74 -11.99
N PRO A 261 -13.67 -3.01 -10.99
CA PRO A 261 -14.27 -1.76 -10.51
C PRO A 261 -14.40 -0.70 -11.60
N GLY A 262 -13.40 -0.61 -12.48
CA GLY A 262 -13.40 0.35 -13.58
C GLY A 262 -14.49 0.04 -14.61
N VAL A 263 -14.80 -1.24 -14.81
CA VAL A 263 -15.90 -1.70 -15.67
C VAL A 263 -17.25 -1.40 -15.03
N ILE A 264 -17.42 -1.72 -13.74
CA ILE A 264 -18.65 -1.42 -12.98
C ILE A 264 -18.91 0.09 -12.94
N ALA A 265 -17.88 0.90 -12.67
CA ALA A 265 -17.97 2.35 -12.66
C ALA A 265 -18.39 2.91 -14.02
N ALA A 266 -17.90 2.36 -15.13
CA ALA A 266 -18.31 2.77 -16.48
C ALA A 266 -19.78 2.45 -16.76
N ILE A 267 -20.25 1.26 -16.37
CA ILE A 267 -21.67 0.89 -16.48
C ILE A 267 -22.54 1.84 -15.66
N LEU A 268 -22.13 2.14 -14.42
CA LEU A 268 -22.87 3.03 -13.55
C LEU A 268 -22.93 4.47 -14.08
N GLN A 269 -21.83 4.95 -14.68
CA GLN A 269 -21.80 6.26 -15.35
C GLN A 269 -22.77 6.29 -16.54
N LEU A 270 -22.81 5.23 -17.36
CA LEU A 270 -23.74 5.13 -18.48
C LEU A 270 -25.21 5.08 -18.01
N TYR A 271 -25.49 4.32 -16.96
CA TYR A 271 -26.83 4.22 -16.36
C TYR A 271 -27.30 5.57 -15.80
N ARG A 272 -26.44 6.25 -15.05
CA ARG A 272 -26.75 7.57 -14.45
C ARG A 272 -26.79 8.69 -15.48
N GLY A 273 -26.08 8.54 -16.60
CA GLY A 273 -25.96 9.57 -17.63
C GLY A 273 -25.16 10.80 -17.19
N THR A 274 -24.41 10.72 -16.09
CA THR A 274 -23.61 11.81 -15.53
C THR A 274 -22.43 11.27 -14.73
N LYS A 275 -21.32 12.02 -14.67
CA LYS A 275 -20.14 11.69 -13.86
C LYS A 275 -20.17 12.31 -12.45
N TYR A 276 -21.06 13.27 -12.21
CA TYR A 276 -21.03 14.10 -10.99
C TYR A 276 -21.65 13.44 -9.77
N ARG A 277 -22.34 12.30 -9.94
CA ARG A 277 -22.87 11.52 -8.82
C ARG A 277 -21.79 10.64 -8.21
N ARG A 278 -21.54 10.79 -6.90
CA ARG A 278 -20.61 9.97 -6.10
C ARG A 278 -20.90 8.48 -6.28
N PHE A 279 -19.83 7.67 -6.36
CA PHE A 279 -19.96 6.21 -6.37
C PHE A 279 -20.48 5.70 -5.02
N PRO A 280 -21.15 4.53 -4.97
CA PRO A 280 -21.41 3.85 -3.71
C PRO A 280 -20.12 3.63 -2.93
N ASP A 281 -20.15 3.78 -1.60
CA ASP A 281 -18.94 3.78 -0.78
C ASP A 281 -18.10 2.51 -0.92
N TRP A 282 -18.73 1.35 -1.06
CA TRP A 282 -18.03 0.08 -1.28
C TRP A 282 -17.19 0.06 -2.58
N LEU A 283 -17.68 0.72 -3.64
CA LEU A 283 -16.98 0.78 -4.93
C LEU A 283 -15.82 1.78 -4.86
N ASP A 284 -16.01 2.89 -4.14
CA ASP A 284 -14.98 3.90 -3.95
C ASP A 284 -13.80 3.36 -3.12
N GLN A 285 -14.10 2.68 -2.00
CA GLN A 285 -13.08 1.99 -1.20
C GLN A 285 -12.32 0.94 -2.02
N TRP A 286 -13.03 0.16 -2.86
CA TRP A 286 -12.38 -0.81 -3.74
C TRP A 286 -11.49 -0.15 -4.80
N MET A 287 -11.92 1.00 -5.37
CA MET A 287 -11.13 1.77 -6.33
C MET A 287 -9.80 2.26 -5.76
N LEU A 288 -9.74 2.58 -4.45
CA LEU A 288 -8.53 2.97 -3.73
C LEU A 288 -7.57 1.79 -3.51
N CYS A 289 -8.10 0.57 -3.33
CA CYS A 289 -7.32 -0.65 -3.08
C CYS A 289 -6.72 -1.31 -4.34
N ARG A 290 -6.96 -0.75 -5.53
CA ARG A 290 -6.52 -1.36 -6.81
C ARG A 290 -5.01 -1.58 -6.90
N LYS A 291 -4.22 -0.63 -6.37
CA LYS A 291 -2.75 -0.75 -6.34
C LYS A 291 -2.33 -1.95 -5.50
N GLN A 292 -2.89 -2.10 -4.31
CA GLN A 292 -2.56 -3.15 -3.35
C GLN A 292 -3.00 -4.52 -3.88
N LEU A 293 -4.20 -4.63 -4.47
CA LEU A 293 -4.65 -5.85 -5.15
C LEU A 293 -3.69 -6.26 -6.27
N GLY A 294 -3.25 -5.31 -7.10
CA GLY A 294 -2.32 -5.58 -8.19
C GLY A 294 -0.95 -6.07 -7.70
N LEU A 295 -0.42 -5.50 -6.61
CA LEU A 295 0.85 -5.92 -6.03
C LEU A 295 0.78 -7.30 -5.36
N VAL A 296 -0.31 -7.62 -4.65
CA VAL A 296 -0.53 -8.97 -4.11
C VAL A 296 -0.67 -9.99 -5.25
N ALA A 297 -1.41 -9.64 -6.31
CA ALA A 297 -1.53 -10.48 -7.50
C ALA A 297 -0.18 -10.74 -8.18
N LEU A 298 0.69 -9.73 -8.29
CA LEU A 298 2.06 -9.87 -8.80
C LEU A 298 2.90 -10.80 -7.93
N GLY A 299 2.77 -10.73 -6.60
CA GLY A 299 3.46 -11.64 -5.68
C GLY A 299 3.09 -13.10 -5.91
N PHE A 300 1.80 -13.41 -6.10
CA PHE A 300 1.35 -14.76 -6.46
C PHE A 300 1.81 -15.20 -7.85
N ALA A 301 1.83 -14.29 -8.83
CA ALA A 301 2.36 -14.58 -10.16
C ALA A 301 3.85 -14.92 -10.12
N PHE A 302 4.63 -14.19 -9.32
CA PHE A 302 6.04 -14.46 -9.09
C PHE A 302 6.26 -15.84 -8.46
N LEU A 303 5.49 -16.19 -7.43
CA LEU A 303 5.52 -17.55 -6.86
C LEU A 303 5.19 -18.62 -7.90
N HIS A 304 4.15 -18.42 -8.72
CA HIS A 304 3.81 -19.34 -9.80
C HIS A 304 4.97 -19.56 -10.78
N VAL A 305 5.68 -18.49 -11.17
CA VAL A 305 6.86 -18.58 -12.04
C VAL A 305 7.94 -19.45 -11.38
N LEU A 306 8.30 -19.18 -10.13
CA LEU A 306 9.32 -19.97 -9.42
C LEU A 306 8.94 -21.45 -9.29
N TYR A 307 7.69 -21.73 -8.90
CA TYR A 307 7.17 -23.09 -8.76
C TYR A 307 7.11 -23.84 -10.10
N THR A 308 6.98 -23.10 -11.20
CA THR A 308 6.96 -23.68 -12.56
C THR A 308 8.37 -23.93 -13.08
N LEU A 309 9.31 -23.00 -12.88
CA LEU A 309 10.70 -23.17 -13.30
C LEU A 309 11.43 -24.32 -12.57
N VAL A 310 11.03 -24.63 -11.34
CA VAL A 310 11.61 -25.75 -10.58
C VAL A 310 11.04 -27.13 -10.96
N ILE A 311 10.02 -27.20 -11.83
CA ILE A 311 9.35 -28.47 -12.21
C ILE A 311 10.34 -29.58 -12.64
N PRO A 312 11.35 -29.33 -13.52
CA PRO A 312 12.27 -30.39 -13.99
C PRO A 312 13.20 -30.96 -12.90
N ILE A 313 13.35 -30.25 -11.77
CA ILE A 313 14.25 -30.65 -10.68
C ILE A 313 13.55 -31.63 -9.73
N ARG A 314 12.21 -31.59 -9.67
CA ARG A 314 11.42 -32.38 -8.71
C ARG A 314 11.51 -33.88 -8.98
N TYR A 315 11.68 -34.66 -7.92
CA TYR A 315 11.75 -36.13 -7.98
C TYR A 315 10.57 -36.75 -8.74
N TYR A 316 9.33 -36.38 -8.41
CA TYR A 316 8.13 -36.94 -9.04
C TYR A 316 8.14 -36.78 -10.58
N VAL A 317 8.59 -35.61 -11.08
CA VAL A 317 8.65 -35.35 -12.53
C VAL A 317 9.76 -36.18 -13.17
N ARG A 318 10.96 -36.21 -12.57
CA ARG A 318 12.08 -37.02 -13.05
C ARG A 318 11.73 -38.51 -13.08
N TRP A 319 11.11 -39.02 -12.02
CA TRP A 319 10.65 -40.40 -11.92
C TRP A 319 9.59 -40.71 -12.99
N THR A 320 8.60 -39.83 -13.18
CA THR A 320 7.53 -40.02 -14.18
C THR A 320 8.10 -40.05 -15.61
N LEU A 321 9.02 -39.14 -15.95
CA LEU A 321 9.68 -39.12 -17.25
C LEU A 321 10.49 -40.40 -17.49
N LYS A 322 11.35 -40.79 -16.53
CA LYS A 322 12.13 -42.03 -16.61
C LYS A 322 11.24 -43.26 -16.78
N ASN A 323 10.18 -43.38 -15.97
CA ASN A 323 9.26 -44.51 -16.03
C ASN A 323 8.54 -44.59 -17.38
N ARG A 324 8.10 -43.45 -17.94
CA ARG A 324 7.50 -43.41 -19.28
C ARG A 324 8.48 -43.85 -20.36
N THR A 325 9.71 -43.32 -20.34
CA THR A 325 10.75 -43.69 -21.32
C THR A 325 11.09 -45.18 -21.24
N ILE A 326 11.25 -45.74 -20.04
CA ILE A 326 11.52 -47.17 -19.85
C ILE A 326 10.34 -48.02 -20.33
N THR A 327 9.10 -47.65 -19.96
CA THR A 327 7.90 -48.39 -20.37
C THR A 327 7.75 -48.42 -21.89
N GLN A 328 7.98 -47.28 -22.55
CA GLN A 328 7.94 -47.17 -24.00
C GLN A 328 9.01 -48.03 -24.68
N ALA A 329 10.24 -47.99 -24.17
CA ALA A 329 11.35 -48.79 -24.69
C ALA A 329 11.09 -50.31 -24.55
N LEU A 330 10.53 -50.74 -23.41
CA LEU A 330 10.18 -52.14 -23.17
C LEU A 330 9.01 -52.60 -24.05
N ALA A 331 8.01 -51.73 -24.24
CA ALA A 331 6.84 -52.01 -25.08
C ALA A 331 7.14 -51.98 -26.59
N LYS A 332 8.31 -51.45 -27.00
CA LYS A 332 8.70 -51.23 -28.41
C LYS A 332 7.64 -50.44 -29.20
N THR A 333 7.00 -49.48 -28.53
CA THR A 333 5.96 -48.63 -29.13
C THR A 333 6.53 -47.25 -29.42
N ASP A 334 6.30 -46.72 -30.63
CA ASP A 334 6.68 -45.36 -30.97
C ASP A 334 5.56 -44.36 -30.61
N ASP A 335 5.94 -43.16 -30.18
CA ASP A 335 5.03 -42.02 -29.95
C ASP A 335 5.37 -40.92 -30.95
N PRO A 336 4.69 -40.86 -32.11
CA PRO A 336 5.05 -39.95 -33.19
C PRO A 336 4.84 -38.49 -32.75
N PHE A 337 5.77 -37.62 -33.14
CA PHE A 337 5.74 -36.21 -32.75
C PHE A 337 4.45 -35.51 -33.25
N SER A 338 3.64 -35.06 -32.30
CA SER A 338 2.41 -34.33 -32.58
C SER A 338 2.67 -32.82 -32.68
N THR A 339 2.74 -32.30 -33.90
CA THR A 339 2.92 -30.85 -34.16
C THR A 339 1.85 -29.99 -33.48
N THR A 340 0.59 -30.45 -33.44
CA THR A 340 -0.49 -29.73 -32.74
C THR A 340 -0.24 -29.60 -31.24
N THR A 341 0.28 -30.64 -30.61
CA THR A 341 0.58 -30.63 -29.17
C THR A 341 1.79 -29.73 -28.87
N ALA A 342 2.79 -29.73 -29.75
CA ALA A 342 3.93 -28.83 -29.67
C ALA A 342 3.49 -27.35 -29.73
N TRP A 343 2.68 -26.98 -30.73
CA TRP A 343 2.13 -25.62 -30.85
C TRP A 343 1.37 -25.18 -29.60
N LEU A 344 0.47 -26.03 -29.08
CA LEU A 344 -0.28 -25.69 -27.87
C LEU A 344 0.66 -25.45 -26.67
N ASN A 345 1.64 -26.34 -26.47
CA ASN A 345 2.57 -26.24 -25.35
C ASN A 345 3.44 -24.97 -25.41
N ASP A 346 4.03 -24.70 -26.57
CA ASP A 346 4.92 -23.55 -26.72
C ASP A 346 4.13 -22.23 -26.67
N SER A 347 2.90 -22.22 -27.20
CA SER A 347 2.04 -21.03 -27.22
C SER A 347 1.64 -20.58 -25.82
N TYR A 348 1.15 -21.49 -24.95
CA TYR A 348 0.73 -21.06 -23.62
C TYR A 348 1.93 -20.59 -22.79
N ILE A 349 3.10 -21.23 -22.93
CA ILE A 349 4.32 -20.81 -22.24
C ILE A 349 4.73 -19.40 -22.70
N ALA A 350 4.78 -19.14 -24.01
CA ALA A 350 5.11 -17.83 -24.56
C ALA A 350 4.15 -16.73 -24.08
N LEU A 351 2.84 -17.01 -24.07
CA LEU A 351 1.82 -16.09 -23.55
C LEU A 351 2.03 -15.80 -22.05
N GLY A 352 2.40 -16.83 -21.27
CA GLY A 352 2.70 -16.69 -19.85
C GLY A 352 3.91 -15.80 -19.59
N ILE A 353 4.99 -15.99 -20.36
CA ILE A 353 6.22 -15.19 -20.26
C ILE A 353 5.92 -13.72 -20.59
N LEU A 354 5.25 -13.44 -21.71
CA LEU A 354 4.92 -12.07 -22.11
C LEU A 354 3.95 -11.40 -21.12
N GLY A 355 2.94 -12.14 -20.67
CA GLY A 355 2.00 -11.67 -19.64
C GLY A 355 2.72 -11.32 -18.34
N PHE A 356 3.61 -12.19 -17.87
CA PHE A 356 4.39 -11.94 -16.66
C PHE A 356 5.36 -10.75 -16.80
N PHE A 357 6.03 -10.60 -17.95
CA PHE A 357 6.88 -9.43 -18.23
C PHE A 357 6.11 -8.11 -18.08
N LEU A 358 4.93 -8.01 -18.69
CA LEU A 358 4.09 -6.82 -18.55
C LEU A 358 3.58 -6.65 -17.11
N PHE A 359 3.30 -7.74 -16.39
CA PHE A 359 2.89 -7.67 -14.99
C PHE A 359 4.00 -7.07 -14.11
N VAL A 360 5.26 -7.48 -14.32
CA VAL A 360 6.41 -6.90 -13.62
C VAL A 360 6.55 -5.41 -13.95
N LEU A 361 6.33 -5.00 -15.21
CA LEU A 361 6.34 -3.59 -15.60
C LEU A 361 5.26 -2.76 -14.87
N LEU A 362 4.07 -3.30 -14.66
CA LEU A 362 3.03 -2.67 -13.83
C LEU A 362 3.47 -2.52 -12.36
N GLY A 363 4.21 -3.51 -11.84
CA GLY A 363 4.80 -3.47 -10.50
C GLY A 363 5.86 -2.40 -10.34
N ILE A 364 6.80 -2.31 -11.30
CA ILE A 364 7.87 -1.29 -11.30
C ILE A 364 7.27 0.11 -11.31
N THR A 365 6.27 0.37 -12.15
CA THR A 365 5.59 1.67 -12.21
C THR A 365 4.70 1.98 -11.00
N SER A 366 4.53 1.03 -10.08
CA SER A 366 3.84 1.23 -8.80
C SER A 366 4.76 1.69 -7.67
N LEU A 367 6.09 1.68 -7.89
CA LEU A 367 7.07 2.25 -6.96
C LEU A 367 6.90 3.77 -6.89
N PRO A 368 6.83 4.38 -5.70
CA PRO A 368 6.65 5.84 -5.57
C PRO A 368 7.70 6.66 -6.32
N SER A 369 8.95 6.21 -6.31
CA SER A 369 10.06 6.86 -7.03
C SER A 369 9.83 6.91 -8.54
N VAL A 370 9.23 5.87 -9.13
CA VAL A 370 8.92 5.80 -10.56
C VAL A 370 7.62 6.53 -10.86
N SER A 371 6.56 6.32 -10.05
CA SER A 371 5.26 6.94 -10.31
C SER A 371 5.30 8.45 -10.25
N ASN A 372 6.18 9.03 -9.42
CA ASN A 372 6.34 10.48 -9.29
C ASN A 372 7.12 11.10 -10.46
N MET A 373 7.83 10.31 -11.27
CA MET A 373 8.57 10.78 -12.46
C MET A 373 7.75 10.72 -13.75
N VAL A 374 6.59 10.05 -13.71
CA VAL A 374 5.80 9.72 -14.90
C VAL A 374 4.55 10.60 -14.93
N ASN A 375 4.25 11.21 -16.08
CA ASN A 375 3.04 12.04 -16.19
C ASN A 375 1.76 11.18 -16.22
N TRP A 376 0.60 11.80 -15.98
CA TRP A 376 -0.67 11.07 -15.91
C TRP A 376 -1.03 10.30 -17.19
N ARG A 377 -0.60 10.76 -18.38
CA ARG A 377 -0.88 10.08 -19.65
C ARG A 377 -0.07 8.79 -19.78
N GLU A 378 1.22 8.85 -19.49
CA GLU A 378 2.13 7.70 -19.45
C GLU A 378 1.70 6.70 -18.37
N PHE A 379 1.41 7.19 -17.16
CA PHE A 379 0.92 6.35 -16.06
C PHE A 379 -0.36 5.61 -16.46
N ARG A 380 -1.32 6.33 -17.07
CA ARG A 380 -2.57 5.74 -17.56
C ARG A 380 -2.32 4.74 -18.70
N PHE A 381 -1.36 4.99 -19.59
CA PHE A 381 -1.02 4.06 -20.66
C PHE A 381 -0.52 2.73 -20.06
N VAL A 382 0.44 2.79 -19.14
CA VAL A 382 0.98 1.58 -18.49
C VAL A 382 -0.10 0.89 -17.66
N GLN A 383 -0.68 1.58 -16.68
CA GLN A 383 -1.60 0.99 -15.69
C GLN A 383 -2.96 0.61 -16.26
N SER A 384 -3.37 1.17 -17.40
CA SER A 384 -4.65 0.82 -18.04
C SER A 384 -4.47 0.02 -19.33
N LYS A 385 -3.70 0.52 -20.32
CA LYS A 385 -3.62 -0.13 -21.63
C LYS A 385 -2.78 -1.41 -21.56
N LEU A 386 -1.55 -1.30 -21.05
CA LEU A 386 -0.72 -2.49 -20.81
C LEU A 386 -1.31 -3.36 -19.70
N GLY A 387 -2.04 -2.75 -18.76
CA GLY A 387 -2.83 -3.45 -17.75
C GLY A 387 -3.85 -4.45 -18.31
N TYR A 388 -4.74 -4.00 -19.19
CA TYR A 388 -5.70 -4.90 -19.86
C TYR A 388 -4.99 -5.89 -20.79
N LEU A 389 -3.90 -5.50 -21.47
CA LEU A 389 -3.11 -6.42 -22.28
C LEU A 389 -2.50 -7.55 -21.44
N THR A 390 -2.01 -7.23 -20.24
CA THR A 390 -1.53 -8.22 -19.26
C THR A 390 -2.64 -9.20 -18.90
N LEU A 391 -3.83 -8.70 -18.56
CA LEU A 391 -4.98 -9.55 -18.24
C LEU A 391 -5.37 -10.45 -19.42
N ILE A 392 -5.35 -9.95 -20.65
CA ILE A 392 -5.62 -10.73 -21.87
C ILE A 392 -4.60 -11.85 -22.04
N LEU A 393 -3.30 -11.54 -21.97
CA LEU A 393 -2.23 -12.52 -22.15
C LEU A 393 -2.25 -13.60 -21.06
N CYS A 394 -2.43 -13.22 -19.80
CA CYS A 394 -2.53 -14.18 -18.68
C CYS A 394 -3.79 -15.05 -18.79
N THR A 395 -4.92 -14.48 -19.24
CA THR A 395 -6.16 -15.25 -19.47
C THR A 395 -5.99 -16.21 -20.65
N ALA A 396 -5.38 -15.75 -21.75
CA ALA A 396 -5.07 -16.57 -22.91
C ALA A 396 -4.08 -17.70 -22.58
N HIS A 397 -3.06 -17.44 -21.77
CA HIS A 397 -2.15 -18.45 -21.23
C HIS A 397 -2.92 -19.60 -20.57
N THR A 398 -3.88 -19.31 -19.68
CA THR A 398 -4.68 -20.35 -19.02
C THR A 398 -5.68 -21.03 -19.96
N MET A 399 -6.28 -20.30 -20.91
CA MET A 399 -7.19 -20.90 -21.90
C MET A 399 -6.47 -21.87 -22.84
N VAL A 400 -5.31 -21.48 -23.38
CA VAL A 400 -4.50 -22.34 -24.27
C VAL A 400 -3.94 -23.53 -23.50
N TYR A 401 -3.55 -23.35 -22.23
CA TYR A 401 -3.17 -24.45 -21.34
C TYR A 401 -4.30 -25.48 -21.15
N GLY A 402 -5.55 -25.02 -21.01
CA GLY A 402 -6.72 -25.89 -20.92
C GLY A 402 -6.98 -26.70 -22.20
N GLY A 403 -6.79 -26.07 -23.36
CA GLY A 403 -6.83 -26.71 -24.69
C GLY A 403 -8.01 -27.68 -24.86
N LYS A 404 -7.74 -28.88 -25.40
CA LYS A 404 -8.76 -29.93 -25.60
C LYS A 404 -9.30 -30.54 -24.29
N LYS A 405 -8.63 -30.30 -23.16
CA LYS A 405 -9.02 -30.82 -21.84
C LYS A 405 -10.00 -29.90 -21.11
N PHE A 406 -10.26 -28.71 -21.65
CA PHE A 406 -11.04 -27.65 -21.01
C PHE A 406 -12.44 -28.10 -20.55
N LEU A 407 -13.13 -28.90 -21.38
CA LEU A 407 -14.49 -29.41 -21.12
C LEU A 407 -14.59 -30.93 -21.29
N SER A 408 -13.48 -31.65 -21.16
CA SER A 408 -13.52 -33.11 -21.29
C SER A 408 -14.27 -33.73 -20.10
N PRO A 409 -15.29 -34.59 -20.32
CA PRO A 409 -16.00 -35.27 -19.22
C PRO A 409 -15.06 -36.05 -18.30
N SER A 410 -13.97 -36.60 -18.84
CA SER A 410 -12.94 -37.33 -18.09
C SER A 410 -12.12 -36.46 -17.11
N SER A 411 -12.25 -35.13 -17.19
CA SER A 411 -11.57 -34.20 -16.27
C SER A 411 -12.35 -33.92 -14.99
N LEU A 412 -13.64 -34.29 -14.95
CA LEU A 412 -14.53 -34.11 -13.82
C LEU A 412 -14.23 -35.16 -12.75
N ARG A 413 -13.94 -34.71 -11.53
CA ARG A 413 -13.70 -35.57 -10.35
C ARG A 413 -14.86 -35.35 -9.39
N TRP A 414 -15.75 -36.33 -9.23
CA TRP A 414 -17.02 -36.16 -8.52
C TRP A 414 -17.78 -34.89 -8.95
N TYR A 415 -17.96 -34.73 -10.27
CA TYR A 415 -18.60 -33.56 -10.88
C TYR A 415 -17.87 -32.21 -10.70
N LEU A 416 -16.73 -32.18 -10.01
CA LEU A 416 -15.94 -30.96 -9.84
C LEU A 416 -15.01 -30.71 -11.05
N PRO A 417 -15.16 -29.56 -11.75
CA PRO A 417 -14.30 -29.21 -12.88
C PRO A 417 -12.86 -28.93 -12.46
N SER A 418 -11.97 -28.75 -13.43
CA SER A 418 -10.61 -28.34 -13.13
C SER A 418 -10.57 -26.94 -12.51
N ALA A 419 -9.73 -26.75 -11.48
CA ALA A 419 -9.68 -25.49 -10.71
C ALA A 419 -9.44 -24.25 -11.60
N TYR A 420 -8.66 -24.39 -12.67
CA TYR A 420 -8.39 -23.31 -13.62
C TYR A 420 -9.63 -22.89 -14.43
N VAL A 421 -10.64 -23.76 -14.60
CA VAL A 421 -11.91 -23.40 -15.28
C VAL A 421 -12.69 -22.41 -14.42
N ILE A 422 -12.72 -22.63 -13.10
CA ILE A 422 -13.35 -21.70 -12.14
C ILE A 422 -12.60 -20.37 -12.13
N ALA A 423 -11.26 -20.43 -12.16
CA ALA A 423 -10.41 -19.25 -12.17
C ALA A 423 -10.64 -18.30 -13.37
N LEU A 424 -11.09 -18.83 -14.50
CA LEU A 424 -11.33 -18.06 -15.73
C LEU A 424 -12.65 -17.27 -15.72
N ILE A 425 -13.57 -17.56 -14.80
CA ILE A 425 -14.90 -16.93 -14.78
C ILE A 425 -14.77 -15.40 -14.66
N ILE A 426 -14.05 -14.91 -13.64
CA ILE A 426 -13.93 -13.46 -13.38
C ILE A 426 -13.12 -12.75 -14.49
N PRO A 427 -11.92 -13.21 -14.89
CA PRO A 427 -11.15 -12.61 -15.98
C PRO A 427 -11.93 -12.53 -17.30
N CYS A 428 -12.57 -13.62 -17.72
CA CYS A 428 -13.35 -13.64 -18.96
C CYS A 428 -14.54 -12.68 -18.88
N THR A 429 -15.24 -12.62 -17.74
CA THR A 429 -16.34 -11.67 -17.52
C THR A 429 -15.86 -10.22 -17.67
N VAL A 430 -14.73 -9.87 -17.04
CA VAL A 430 -14.14 -8.53 -17.15
C VAL A 430 -13.80 -8.20 -18.60
N LEU A 431 -13.16 -9.13 -19.32
CA LEU A 431 -12.75 -8.92 -20.71
C LEU A 431 -13.95 -8.77 -21.67
N VAL A 432 -14.99 -9.59 -21.50
CA VAL A 432 -16.22 -9.51 -22.31
C VAL A 432 -16.93 -8.17 -22.10
N ILE A 433 -17.13 -7.77 -20.84
CA ILE A 433 -17.78 -6.48 -20.56
C ILE A 433 -16.91 -5.33 -21.05
N LYS A 434 -15.59 -5.42 -20.87
CA LYS A 434 -14.66 -4.40 -21.37
C LYS A 434 -14.71 -4.29 -22.89
N PHE A 435 -14.80 -5.41 -23.60
CA PHE A 435 -14.95 -5.44 -25.05
C PHE A 435 -16.22 -4.68 -25.49
N ILE A 436 -17.36 -4.94 -24.84
CA ILE A 436 -18.61 -4.21 -25.08
C ILE A 436 -18.42 -2.71 -24.87
N LEU A 437 -17.76 -2.30 -23.78
CA LEU A 437 -17.52 -0.89 -23.46
C LEU A 437 -16.57 -0.17 -24.45
N ILE A 438 -15.78 -0.90 -25.23
CA ILE A 438 -14.88 -0.34 -26.26
C ILE A 438 -15.61 -0.12 -27.60
N LEU A 439 -16.79 -0.73 -27.79
CA LEU A 439 -17.56 -0.54 -29.02
C LEU A 439 -17.87 0.96 -29.23
N PRO A 440 -17.67 1.52 -30.44
CA PRO A 440 -17.76 2.96 -30.68
C PRO A 440 -19.09 3.60 -30.26
N CYS A 441 -20.21 2.86 -30.33
CA CYS A 441 -21.52 3.33 -29.90
C CYS A 441 -21.59 3.63 -28.39
N ILE A 442 -20.89 2.84 -27.58
CA ILE A 442 -20.86 2.98 -26.12
C ILE A 442 -19.71 3.90 -25.70
N ASP A 443 -18.51 3.71 -26.25
CA ASP A 443 -17.32 4.48 -25.86
C ASP A 443 -17.47 5.98 -26.17
N LYS A 444 -18.08 6.36 -27.31
CA LYS A 444 -18.38 7.77 -27.62
C LYS A 444 -19.32 8.41 -26.59
N THR A 445 -20.29 7.66 -26.09
CA THR A 445 -21.24 8.13 -25.08
C THR A 445 -20.56 8.27 -23.73
N LEU A 446 -19.78 7.26 -23.32
CA LEU A 446 -18.99 7.28 -22.09
C LEU A 446 -17.96 8.42 -22.09
N THR A 447 -17.32 8.67 -23.23
CA THR A 447 -16.36 9.78 -23.41
C THR A 447 -17.04 11.14 -23.23
N ARG A 448 -18.23 11.34 -23.83
CA ARG A 448 -19.05 12.55 -23.61
C ARG A 448 -19.41 12.74 -22.14
N ILE A 449 -19.87 11.69 -21.45
CA ILE A 449 -20.17 11.75 -20.01
C ILE A 449 -18.93 12.16 -19.20
N ARG A 450 -17.76 11.59 -19.51
CA ARG A 450 -16.50 11.91 -18.84
C ARG A 450 -16.04 13.35 -19.12
N GLN A 451 -16.39 13.91 -20.27
CA GLN A 451 -16.18 15.32 -20.61
C GLN A 451 -17.19 16.27 -19.94
N GLY A 452 -18.23 15.76 -19.26
CA GLY A 452 -19.20 16.57 -18.52
C GLY A 452 -20.60 16.58 -19.12
N TRP A 453 -20.90 15.73 -20.10
CA TRP A 453 -22.25 15.59 -20.63
C TRP A 453 -23.19 14.96 -19.60
N GLU A 454 -24.38 15.55 -19.43
CA GLU A 454 -25.47 15.03 -18.63
C GLU A 454 -26.64 14.65 -19.52
N ARG A 455 -27.18 13.45 -19.32
CA ARG A 455 -28.40 13.01 -20.03
C ARG A 455 -29.57 13.83 -19.50
N THR A 456 -30.14 14.68 -20.35
CA THR A 456 -31.34 15.45 -20.02
C THR A 456 -32.44 14.50 -19.53
N SER A 457 -32.95 14.74 -18.33
CA SER A 457 -34.19 14.12 -17.88
C SER A 457 -35.29 14.53 -18.83
N LYS A 458 -36.13 13.59 -19.27
CA LYS A 458 -37.38 13.93 -19.95
C LYS A 458 -38.12 14.93 -19.06
N PRO A 459 -38.67 16.04 -19.60
CA PRO A 459 -39.52 16.91 -18.80
C PRO A 459 -40.67 16.05 -18.26
N THR A 460 -40.82 16.04 -16.94
CA THR A 460 -42.01 15.49 -16.31
C THR A 460 -43.21 16.21 -16.93
N SER A 461 -44.21 15.44 -17.34
CA SER A 461 -45.45 15.85 -17.98
C SER A 461 -46.39 16.64 -17.04
N ASN A 462 -45.84 17.54 -16.22
CA ASN A 462 -46.60 18.42 -15.32
C ASN A 462 -46.50 19.91 -15.73
N GLY A 463 -45.75 20.23 -16.79
CA GLY A 463 -45.60 21.61 -17.29
C GLY A 463 -46.60 22.04 -18.37
N GLN A 464 -47.47 21.14 -18.85
CA GLN A 464 -48.44 21.46 -19.92
C GLN A 464 -49.80 21.97 -19.41
N TYR A 465 -50.10 21.89 -18.12
CA TYR A 465 -51.40 22.35 -17.58
C TYR A 465 -51.47 23.84 -17.21
N LEU A 466 -50.36 24.59 -17.23
CA LEU A 466 -50.34 26.00 -16.82
C LEU A 466 -50.32 27.01 -17.98
N LYS A 467 -50.40 26.55 -19.24
CA LYS A 467 -50.32 27.44 -20.43
C LYS A 467 -51.61 27.54 -21.24
N GLN A 468 -52.73 27.02 -20.75
CA GLN A 468 -53.98 26.95 -21.54
C GLN A 468 -55.18 27.69 -20.93
N ASN A 469 -55.03 28.40 -19.79
CA ASN A 469 -56.11 29.17 -19.15
C ASN A 469 -55.88 30.70 -19.17
N SER A 470 -55.25 31.23 -20.20
CA SER A 470 -55.20 32.68 -20.44
C SER A 470 -55.58 32.97 -21.89
N ILE A 471 -56.88 32.85 -22.18
CA ILE A 471 -57.58 33.55 -23.26
C ILE A 471 -58.77 34.24 -22.62
#